data_AF-A0A4U5NCJ2-F1
#
_entry.id   AF-A0A4U5NCJ2-F1
#
_cell.length_a   1.000
_cell.length_b   1.000
_cell.length_c   1.000
_cell.angle_alpha   90.00
_cell.angle_beta   90.00
_cell.angle_gamma   90.00
#
_symmetry.space_group_name_H-M   'P 1'
#
loop_
_entity.id
_entity.type
_entity.pdbx_description
1 polymer ?
#
loop_
_entity_poly.entity_id
_entity_poly.type
_entity_poly.pdbx_seq_one_letter_code
_entity_poly.pdbx_strand_id
1 'polypeptide(L)'
;MSVSNIATTENAGFWEIGAYKANVKRLKDGLDQLDDFTRMIKERSEIELKYGRSLQAWNQKWSAHVDKTVPSGVIKCRWTDVLAEGHELARVHLDVKDRLNDEITKTVALFKKENHHPSAFRAPKELRDVEEAFEKAQRQWKKLYEKVESARKAYHGACKTEKSAYVQLVNSQSDTSISVDAAEKFRERHDKSKEESHRLKTIYETHLKEITNYNTVYVENMTFVFEKCQQTEMKRMKFVMEMMGGMQKVLIDLISASRLTGLHEKLQTRFANTGDPAFQADLKEWSRTYGVDAPTRWLEFEEYTPEMRNIGSTRKNSQKDVSGVILTRQILKSEDGRVLAIKGASSCDNILRESNASFSEASGLKRFSVIGDYGSETPVSKTRNQRHSPVNPLEDPFPMPTPERPSDPSASRMSGPPSVANTESSDSVKYGEFTSRGQAKVLYDYTPIEEDEIELEKGESIEVLSEPDQLGWCYGRKNGQTGLFPASYVQPVLSES
;
A
#
# COMPACT_ATOMS: atom_id res chain seq x y z
N MET A 1 12.69 -51.75 -13.46
CA MET A 1 12.12 -50.52 -12.85
C MET A 1 13.10 -49.38 -13.08
N SER A 2 12.56 -48.18 -13.12
CA SER A 2 13.23 -46.87 -13.09
C SER A 2 13.40 -46.13 -14.42
N VAL A 3 12.35 -45.34 -14.70
CA VAL A 3 12.33 -43.94 -15.17
C VAL A 3 13.15 -43.61 -16.42
N SER A 4 12.56 -43.79 -17.60
CA SER A 4 13.00 -43.11 -18.81
C SER A 4 12.27 -41.77 -18.97
N ASN A 5 13.01 -40.69 -18.68
CA ASN A 5 12.86 -39.32 -19.20
C ASN A 5 11.43 -38.79 -19.37
N ILE A 6 10.88 -38.28 -18.27
CA ILE A 6 10.01 -37.11 -18.33
C ILE A 6 10.94 -35.97 -18.76
N ALA A 7 10.79 -35.49 -20.00
CA ALA A 7 11.46 -34.28 -20.43
C ALA A 7 11.23 -33.19 -19.37
N THR A 8 12.31 -32.48 -19.03
CA THR A 8 12.29 -31.30 -18.18
C THR A 8 11.08 -30.44 -18.52
N THR A 9 10.25 -30.17 -17.51
CA THR A 9 8.94 -29.52 -17.59
C THR A 9 8.96 -28.08 -18.09
N GLU A 10 10.12 -27.54 -18.49
CA GLU A 10 10.27 -26.14 -18.87
C GLU A 10 9.92 -25.85 -20.33
N ASN A 11 9.81 -26.85 -21.21
CA ASN A 11 9.48 -26.66 -22.63
C ASN A 11 8.38 -27.59 -23.18
N ALA A 12 7.63 -28.30 -22.32
CA ALA A 12 6.55 -29.15 -22.78
C ALA A 12 5.30 -28.33 -23.16
N GLY A 13 4.81 -28.50 -24.39
CA GLY A 13 3.56 -27.87 -24.83
C GLY A 13 2.34 -28.37 -24.05
N PHE A 14 1.29 -27.57 -23.94
CA PHE A 14 0.08 -27.86 -23.13
C PHE A 14 -0.53 -29.26 -23.38
N TRP A 15 -0.45 -29.76 -24.61
CA TRP A 15 -1.00 -31.05 -25.03
C TRP A 15 -0.19 -32.26 -24.55
N GLU A 16 1.01 -32.04 -24.04
CA GLU A 16 1.85 -33.11 -23.49
C GLU A 16 1.27 -33.65 -22.18
N ILE A 17 1.60 -34.92 -21.89
CA ILE A 17 1.07 -35.61 -20.72
C ILE A 17 1.54 -34.91 -19.43
N GLY A 18 0.59 -34.40 -18.65
CA GLY A 18 0.84 -33.67 -17.41
C GLY A 18 1.24 -32.19 -17.56
N ALA A 19 1.40 -31.66 -18.78
CA ALA A 19 1.77 -30.26 -18.98
C ALA A 19 0.68 -29.27 -18.52
N TYR A 20 -0.58 -29.72 -18.41
CA TYR A 20 -1.69 -28.92 -17.87
C TYR A 20 -1.46 -28.41 -16.44
N LYS A 21 -0.51 -28.99 -15.68
CA LYS A 21 -0.17 -28.60 -14.30
C LYS A 21 0.22 -27.13 -14.17
N ALA A 22 0.74 -26.51 -15.24
CA ALA A 22 0.99 -25.07 -15.27
C ALA A 22 -0.28 -24.24 -15.00
N ASN A 23 -1.45 -24.70 -15.46
CA ASN A 23 -2.74 -24.04 -15.23
C ASN A 23 -3.20 -24.20 -13.78
N VAL A 24 -3.07 -25.40 -13.21
CA VAL A 24 -3.36 -25.65 -11.79
C VAL A 24 -2.47 -24.78 -10.90
N LYS A 25 -1.17 -24.70 -11.25
CA LYS A 25 -0.20 -23.82 -10.57
C LYS A 25 -0.62 -22.35 -10.67
N ARG A 26 -1.03 -21.85 -11.85
CA ARG A 26 -1.49 -20.46 -12.00
C ARG A 26 -2.67 -20.13 -11.09
N LEU A 27 -3.64 -21.03 -10.95
CA LEU A 27 -4.78 -20.83 -10.04
C LEU A 27 -4.34 -20.80 -8.56
N LYS A 28 -3.36 -21.64 -8.19
CA LYS A 28 -2.76 -21.63 -6.86
C LYS A 28 -1.98 -20.34 -6.61
N ASP A 29 -1.10 -19.95 -7.52
CA ASP A 29 -0.33 -18.70 -7.41
C ASP A 29 -1.29 -17.50 -7.31
N GLY A 30 -2.43 -17.55 -8.01
CA GLY A 30 -3.47 -16.52 -7.91
C GLY A 30 -4.10 -16.39 -6.53
N LEU A 31 -4.15 -17.47 -5.74
CA LEU A 31 -4.57 -17.46 -4.34
C LEU A 31 -3.53 -16.82 -3.44
N ASP A 32 -2.28 -17.24 -3.60
CA ASP A 32 -1.16 -16.74 -2.81
C ASP A 32 -0.99 -15.23 -3.05
N GLN A 33 -1.18 -14.77 -4.29
CA GLN A 33 -1.22 -13.34 -4.65
C GLN A 33 -2.32 -12.55 -3.92
N LEU A 34 -3.49 -13.14 -3.64
CA LEU A 34 -4.54 -12.45 -2.86
C LEU A 34 -4.13 -12.29 -1.39
N ASP A 35 -3.35 -13.23 -0.86
CA ASP A 35 -2.79 -13.13 0.50
C ASP A 35 -1.71 -12.06 0.58
N ASP A 36 -0.82 -12.01 -0.41
CA ASP A 36 0.21 -10.97 -0.50
C ASP A 36 -0.41 -9.58 -0.68
N PHE A 37 -1.43 -9.46 -1.54
CA PHE A 37 -2.19 -8.22 -1.70
C PHE A 37 -2.87 -7.78 -0.39
N THR A 38 -3.48 -8.72 0.34
CA THR A 38 -4.07 -8.45 1.66
C THR A 38 -3.03 -7.98 2.68
N ARG A 39 -1.84 -8.60 2.67
CA ARG A 39 -0.73 -8.22 3.57
C ARG A 39 -0.26 -6.79 3.28
N MET A 40 -0.04 -6.46 2.01
CA MET A 40 0.35 -5.12 1.57
C MET A 40 -0.67 -4.04 2.02
N ILE A 41 -1.98 -4.33 1.90
CA ILE A 41 -3.01 -3.38 2.36
C ILE A 41 -2.96 -3.20 3.88
N LYS A 42 -2.79 -4.29 4.64
CA LYS A 42 -2.68 -4.22 6.11
C LYS A 42 -1.49 -3.39 6.55
N GLU A 43 -0.32 -3.62 5.95
CA GLU A 43 0.89 -2.84 6.19
C GLU A 43 0.65 -1.35 5.90
N ARG A 44 -0.01 -1.03 4.79
CA ARG A 44 -0.39 0.36 4.48
C ARG A 44 -1.34 0.92 5.53
N SER A 45 -2.37 0.19 5.92
CA SER A 45 -3.33 0.60 6.97
C SER A 45 -2.62 0.85 8.31
N GLU A 46 -1.62 0.05 8.66
CA GLU A 46 -0.84 0.24 9.90
C GLU A 46 -0.01 1.53 9.89
N ILE A 47 0.49 1.95 8.73
CA ILE A 47 1.17 3.25 8.59
C ILE A 47 0.20 4.39 8.91
N GLU A 48 -1.00 4.36 8.33
CA GLU A 48 -2.04 5.36 8.56
C GLU A 48 -2.49 5.38 10.04
N LEU A 49 -2.60 4.21 10.67
CA LEU A 49 -2.88 4.08 12.10
C LEU A 49 -1.79 4.76 12.95
N LYS A 50 -0.51 4.49 12.67
CA LYS A 50 0.62 5.05 13.43
C LYS A 50 0.65 6.57 13.33
N TYR A 51 0.42 7.12 12.14
CA TYR A 51 0.37 8.56 11.94
C TYR A 51 -0.79 9.20 12.71
N GLY A 52 -2.02 8.68 12.55
CA GLY A 52 -3.20 9.18 13.27
C GLY A 52 -3.04 9.10 14.79
N ARG A 53 -2.50 8.00 15.33
CA ARG A 53 -2.23 7.85 16.77
C ARG A 53 -1.18 8.83 17.29
N SER A 54 -0.14 9.09 16.51
CA SER A 54 0.91 10.04 16.88
C SER A 54 0.37 11.46 16.97
N LEU A 55 -0.48 11.86 16.02
CA LEU A 55 -1.18 13.15 16.06
C LEU A 55 -2.15 13.26 17.25
N GLN A 56 -2.90 12.21 17.57
CA GLN A 56 -3.78 12.18 18.75
C GLN A 56 -2.97 12.38 20.05
N ALA A 57 -1.86 11.67 20.20
CA ALA A 57 -0.99 11.79 21.38
C ALA A 57 -0.37 13.18 21.50
N TRP A 58 0.11 13.74 20.38
CA TRP A 58 0.62 15.11 20.33
C TRP A 58 -0.46 16.14 20.72
N ASN A 59 -1.65 16.05 20.13
CA ASN A 59 -2.77 16.94 20.41
C ASN A 59 -3.18 16.88 21.90
N GLN A 60 -3.33 15.68 22.46
CA GLN A 60 -3.73 15.50 23.86
C GLN A 60 -2.71 16.11 24.82
N LYS A 61 -1.41 15.85 24.58
CA LYS A 61 -0.31 16.39 25.39
C LYS A 61 -0.31 17.93 25.39
N TRP A 62 -0.36 18.53 24.21
CA TRP A 62 -0.23 19.97 24.09
C TRP A 62 -1.50 20.73 24.46
N SER A 63 -2.69 20.14 24.24
CA SER A 63 -3.94 20.73 24.73
C SER A 63 -3.92 20.85 26.26
N ALA A 64 -3.54 19.78 26.97
CA ALA A 64 -3.41 19.82 28.42
C ALA A 64 -2.36 20.84 28.90
N HIS A 65 -1.26 21.02 28.16
CA HIS A 65 -0.26 22.03 28.47
C HIS A 65 -0.78 23.46 28.28
N VAL A 66 -1.43 23.74 27.15
CA VAL A 66 -2.01 25.06 26.83
C VAL A 66 -3.10 25.41 27.83
N ASP A 67 -3.98 24.48 28.17
CA ASP A 67 -5.03 24.71 29.16
C ASP A 67 -4.47 25.07 30.54
N LYS A 68 -3.33 24.48 30.92
CA LYS A 68 -2.66 24.74 32.18
C LYS A 68 -1.85 26.04 32.19
N THR A 69 -1.18 26.37 31.09
CA THR A 69 -0.18 27.46 31.05
C THR A 69 -0.71 28.77 30.47
N VAL A 70 -1.74 28.70 29.64
CA VAL A 70 -2.36 29.87 29.00
C VAL A 70 -3.79 30.00 29.53
N PRO A 71 -4.09 31.00 30.38
CA PRO A 71 -5.39 31.10 31.04
C PRO A 71 -6.53 31.47 30.08
N SER A 72 -6.34 32.51 29.26
CA SER A 72 -7.34 33.03 28.31
C SER A 72 -6.66 33.86 27.21
N GLY A 73 -7.48 34.42 26.31
CA GLY A 73 -7.03 35.41 25.33
C GLY A 73 -6.79 34.87 23.92
N VAL A 74 -6.37 35.76 23.03
CA VAL A 74 -6.25 35.47 21.58
C VAL A 74 -5.20 34.41 21.31
N ILE A 75 -4.09 34.42 22.07
CA ILE A 75 -3.04 33.41 21.96
C ILE A 75 -3.57 32.02 22.30
N LYS A 76 -4.33 31.88 23.40
CA LYS A 76 -4.96 30.61 23.77
C LYS A 76 -5.86 30.10 22.65
N CYS A 77 -6.73 30.96 22.14
CA CYS A 77 -7.66 30.61 21.07
C CYS A 77 -6.94 30.12 19.81
N ARG A 78 -5.92 30.84 19.33
CA ARG A 78 -5.17 30.46 18.12
C ARG A 78 -4.33 29.21 18.30
N TRP A 79 -3.75 29.00 19.48
CA TRP A 79 -3.05 27.75 19.78
C TRP A 79 -4.00 26.56 19.78
N THR A 80 -5.17 26.70 20.41
CA THR A 80 -6.21 25.67 20.38
C THR A 80 -6.70 25.38 18.96
N ASP A 81 -6.79 26.38 18.08
CA ASP A 81 -7.16 26.16 16.68
C ASP A 81 -6.15 25.29 15.91
N VAL A 82 -4.85 25.45 16.17
CA VAL A 82 -3.79 24.59 15.59
C VAL A 82 -3.91 23.16 16.12
N LEU A 83 -4.15 23.01 17.43
CA LEU A 83 -4.33 21.70 18.03
C LEU A 83 -5.57 21.00 17.47
N ALA A 84 -6.70 21.71 17.35
CA ALA A 84 -7.93 21.19 16.76
C ALA A 84 -7.72 20.74 15.31
N GLU A 85 -6.89 21.46 14.54
CA GLU A 85 -6.51 21.06 13.18
C GLU A 85 -5.80 19.69 13.16
N GLY A 86 -4.75 19.54 13.98
CA GLY A 86 -4.03 18.26 14.09
C GLY A 86 -4.93 17.11 14.56
N HIS A 87 -5.93 17.39 15.39
CA HIS A 87 -6.93 16.39 15.82
C HIS A 87 -7.82 15.91 14.67
N GLU A 88 -8.31 16.85 13.84
CA GLU A 88 -9.11 16.49 12.66
C GLU A 88 -8.28 15.75 11.61
N LEU A 89 -7.03 16.17 11.39
CA LEU A 89 -6.11 15.45 10.51
C LEU A 89 -5.91 14.01 10.99
N ALA A 90 -5.73 13.80 12.30
CA ALA A 90 -5.65 12.46 12.88
C ALA A 90 -6.90 11.61 12.58
N ARG A 91 -8.10 12.19 12.73
CA ARG A 91 -9.36 11.50 12.41
C ARG A 91 -9.42 11.07 10.94
N VAL A 92 -8.99 11.93 10.03
CA VAL A 92 -9.02 11.63 8.59
C VAL A 92 -8.12 10.44 8.25
N HIS A 93 -6.91 10.36 8.80
CA HIS A 93 -6.03 9.20 8.57
C HIS A 93 -6.54 7.92 9.23
N LEU A 94 -7.16 8.01 10.40
CA LEU A 94 -7.80 6.84 11.03
C LEU A 94 -8.99 6.32 10.21
N ASP A 95 -9.75 7.22 9.60
CA ASP A 95 -10.83 6.85 8.67
C ASP A 95 -10.30 6.13 7.42
N VAL A 96 -9.23 6.64 6.80
CA VAL A 96 -8.54 5.94 5.68
C VAL A 96 -8.12 4.55 6.10
N LYS A 97 -7.50 4.41 7.27
CA LYS A 97 -7.10 3.11 7.81
C LYS A 97 -8.31 2.17 7.96
N ASP A 98 -9.42 2.64 8.49
CA ASP A 98 -10.62 1.81 8.68
C ASP A 98 -11.24 1.45 7.31
N ARG A 99 -11.33 2.38 6.37
CA ARG A 99 -11.81 2.13 4.99
C ARG A 99 -10.95 1.14 4.22
N LEU A 100 -9.62 1.21 4.31
CA LEU A 100 -8.72 0.22 3.69
C LEU A 100 -8.98 -1.20 4.22
N ASN A 101 -9.26 -1.34 5.51
CA ASN A 101 -9.60 -2.64 6.09
C ASN A 101 -11.01 -3.08 5.71
N ASP A 102 -11.97 -2.17 5.78
CA ASP A 102 -13.39 -2.50 5.68
C ASP A 102 -13.87 -2.67 4.24
N GLU A 103 -13.45 -1.78 3.35
CA GLU A 103 -13.86 -1.81 1.94
C GLU A 103 -13.00 -2.77 1.12
N ILE A 104 -11.72 -2.91 1.45
CA ILE A 104 -10.79 -3.71 0.63
C ILE A 104 -10.46 -5.04 1.30
N THR A 105 -9.85 -5.03 2.50
CA THR A 105 -9.39 -6.27 3.15
C THR A 105 -10.54 -7.25 3.44
N LYS A 106 -11.66 -6.77 3.97
CA LYS A 106 -12.85 -7.63 4.22
C LYS A 106 -13.45 -8.15 2.92
N THR A 107 -13.47 -7.34 1.86
CA THR A 107 -14.01 -7.74 0.55
C THR A 107 -13.14 -8.82 -0.10
N VAL A 108 -11.81 -8.70 -0.05
CA VAL A 108 -10.87 -9.75 -0.48
C VAL A 108 -11.09 -11.03 0.33
N ALA A 109 -11.24 -10.93 1.65
CA ALA A 109 -11.51 -12.09 2.50
C ALA A 109 -12.85 -12.77 2.15
N LEU A 110 -13.90 -12.00 1.83
CA LEU A 110 -15.18 -12.52 1.40
C LEU A 110 -15.08 -13.21 0.04
N PHE A 111 -14.43 -12.58 -0.95
CA PHE A 111 -14.17 -13.19 -2.24
C PHE A 111 -13.43 -14.52 -2.09
N LYS A 112 -12.40 -14.56 -1.23
CA LYS A 112 -11.68 -15.81 -0.94
C LYS A 112 -12.59 -16.87 -0.36
N LYS A 113 -13.42 -16.52 0.63
CA LYS A 113 -14.34 -17.45 1.29
C LYS A 113 -15.38 -18.03 0.32
N GLU A 114 -15.88 -17.23 -0.62
CA GLU A 114 -16.91 -17.66 -1.58
C GLU A 114 -16.36 -18.49 -2.74
N ASN A 115 -15.12 -18.21 -3.15
CA ASN A 115 -14.52 -18.83 -4.34
C ASN A 115 -13.51 -19.92 -4.01
N HIS A 116 -13.10 -20.05 -2.74
CA HIS A 116 -12.09 -21.01 -2.30
C HIS A 116 -12.48 -21.69 -1.00
N HIS A 117 -12.58 -23.02 -1.05
CA HIS A 117 -12.94 -23.85 0.09
C HIS A 117 -11.67 -24.54 0.63
N PRO A 118 -11.05 -24.00 1.70
CA PRO A 118 -9.82 -24.56 2.24
C PRO A 118 -10.06 -25.95 2.83
N SER A 119 -9.04 -26.81 2.75
CA SER A 119 -9.03 -28.14 3.36
C SER A 119 -7.84 -28.25 4.31
N ALA A 120 -8.08 -28.70 5.54
CA ALA A 120 -7.05 -28.71 6.59
C ALA A 120 -5.83 -29.61 6.30
N PHE A 121 -5.98 -30.60 5.41
CA PHE A 121 -4.95 -31.60 5.12
C PHE A 121 -4.69 -31.78 3.63
N ARG A 122 -5.33 -30.98 2.77
CA ARG A 122 -5.26 -31.14 1.31
C ARG A 122 -5.31 -29.78 0.63
N ALA A 123 -4.96 -29.75 -0.66
CA ALA A 123 -5.16 -28.57 -1.48
C ALA A 123 -6.62 -28.09 -1.45
N PRO A 124 -6.86 -26.77 -1.64
CA PRO A 124 -8.19 -26.19 -1.82
C PRO A 124 -9.04 -27.03 -2.79
N LYS A 125 -10.33 -27.17 -2.47
CA LYS A 125 -11.25 -28.03 -3.23
C LYS A 125 -11.19 -27.73 -4.73
N GLU A 126 -11.23 -26.46 -5.09
CA GLU A 126 -11.26 -25.98 -6.48
C GLU A 126 -10.03 -26.42 -7.27
N LEU A 127 -8.84 -26.38 -6.65
CA LEU A 127 -7.60 -26.81 -7.30
C LEU A 127 -7.62 -28.32 -7.57
N ARG A 128 -8.10 -29.11 -6.61
CA ARG A 128 -8.23 -30.56 -6.78
C ARG A 128 -9.26 -30.91 -7.85
N ASP A 129 -10.40 -30.23 -7.85
CA ASP A 129 -11.47 -30.47 -8.82
C ASP A 129 -10.99 -30.18 -10.25
N VAL A 130 -10.16 -29.14 -10.44
CA VAL A 130 -9.51 -28.82 -11.73
C VAL A 130 -8.46 -29.86 -12.10
N GLU A 131 -7.60 -30.27 -11.17
CA GLU A 131 -6.58 -31.29 -11.42
C GLU A 131 -7.22 -32.64 -11.80
N GLU A 132 -8.24 -33.08 -11.06
CA GLU A 132 -9.00 -34.29 -11.36
C GLU A 132 -9.71 -34.20 -12.72
N ALA A 133 -10.22 -33.02 -13.09
CA ALA A 133 -10.85 -32.80 -14.38
C ALA A 133 -9.86 -32.95 -15.54
N PHE A 134 -8.65 -32.39 -15.43
CA PHE A 134 -7.60 -32.58 -16.42
C PHE A 134 -7.11 -34.02 -16.48
N GLU A 135 -6.89 -34.67 -15.34
CA GLU A 135 -6.51 -36.09 -15.29
C GLU A 135 -7.56 -36.97 -15.97
N LYS A 136 -8.85 -36.70 -15.75
CA LYS A 136 -9.94 -37.42 -16.40
C LYS A 136 -9.97 -37.17 -17.91
N ALA A 137 -9.79 -35.92 -18.35
CA ALA A 137 -9.76 -35.55 -19.76
C ALA A 137 -8.56 -36.18 -20.51
N GLN A 138 -7.40 -36.30 -19.86
CA GLN A 138 -6.18 -36.84 -20.46
C GLN A 138 -6.01 -38.37 -20.28
N ARG A 139 -6.82 -39.02 -19.43
CA ARG A 139 -6.64 -40.44 -19.05
C ARG A 139 -6.59 -41.40 -20.24
N GLN A 140 -7.57 -41.29 -21.13
CA GLN A 140 -7.67 -42.19 -22.29
C GLN A 140 -6.57 -41.89 -23.32
N TRP A 141 -6.27 -40.61 -23.56
CA TRP A 141 -5.15 -40.19 -24.41
C TRP A 141 -3.83 -40.79 -23.93
N LYS A 142 -3.53 -40.65 -22.63
CA LYS A 142 -2.33 -41.21 -22.00
C LYS A 142 -2.22 -42.72 -22.25
N LYS A 143 -3.32 -43.47 -22.04
CA LYS A 143 -3.36 -44.92 -22.28
C LYS A 143 -3.08 -45.29 -23.74
N LEU A 144 -3.65 -44.54 -24.70
CA LEU A 144 -3.40 -44.76 -26.13
C LEU A 144 -1.96 -44.41 -26.52
N TYR A 145 -1.44 -43.29 -26.01
CA TYR A 145 -0.06 -42.87 -26.22
C TYR A 145 0.95 -43.92 -25.73
N GLU A 146 0.73 -44.49 -24.54
CA GLU A 146 1.57 -45.57 -23.99
C GLU A 146 1.58 -46.82 -24.90
N LYS A 147 0.45 -47.19 -25.51
CA LYS A 147 0.39 -48.28 -26.50
C LYS A 147 1.21 -47.96 -27.75
N VAL A 148 1.06 -46.73 -28.27
CA VAL A 148 1.77 -46.26 -29.48
C VAL A 148 3.28 -46.26 -29.23
N GLU A 149 3.75 -45.72 -28.10
CA GLU A 149 5.17 -45.72 -27.75
C GLU A 149 5.73 -47.13 -27.54
N SER A 150 4.95 -48.03 -26.93
CA SER A 150 5.34 -49.44 -26.79
C SER A 150 5.51 -50.13 -28.15
N ALA A 151 4.53 -49.96 -29.05
CA ALA A 151 4.58 -50.52 -30.40
C ALA A 151 5.70 -49.90 -31.25
N ARG A 152 5.95 -48.59 -31.13
CA ARG A 152 7.05 -47.90 -31.79
C ARG A 152 8.40 -48.49 -31.38
N LYS A 153 8.61 -48.67 -30.07
CA LYS A 153 9.85 -49.29 -29.53
C LYS A 153 10.03 -50.73 -30.05
N ALA A 154 8.96 -51.53 -30.07
CA ALA A 154 9.00 -52.90 -30.59
C ALA A 154 9.35 -52.92 -32.08
N TYR A 155 8.68 -52.11 -32.90
CA TYR A 155 8.95 -51.98 -34.34
C TYR A 155 10.39 -51.54 -34.61
N HIS A 156 10.87 -50.48 -33.93
CA HIS A 156 12.26 -50.02 -34.07
C HIS A 156 13.27 -51.10 -33.64
N GLY A 157 12.96 -51.89 -32.61
CA GLY A 157 13.75 -53.05 -32.21
C GLY A 157 13.82 -54.10 -33.33
N ALA A 158 12.69 -54.45 -33.92
CA ALA A 158 12.63 -55.41 -35.02
C ALA A 158 13.37 -54.93 -36.27
N CYS A 159 13.28 -53.66 -36.63
CA CYS A 159 14.07 -53.09 -37.75
C CYS A 159 15.58 -53.19 -37.50
N LYS A 160 16.05 -52.98 -36.27
CA LYS A 160 17.47 -53.16 -35.92
C LYS A 160 17.89 -54.62 -36.08
N THR A 161 17.07 -55.56 -35.63
CA THR A 161 17.30 -57.01 -35.79
C THR A 161 17.30 -57.43 -37.25
N GLU A 162 16.33 -56.98 -38.04
CA GLU A 162 16.25 -57.20 -39.49
C GLU A 162 17.52 -56.71 -40.19
N LYS A 163 17.95 -55.47 -39.91
CA LYS A 163 19.18 -54.90 -40.48
C LYS A 163 20.41 -55.73 -40.10
N SER A 164 20.49 -56.22 -38.86
CA SER A 164 21.58 -57.11 -38.43
C SER A 164 21.56 -58.45 -39.17
N ALA A 165 20.38 -59.06 -39.34
CA ALA A 165 20.24 -60.31 -40.07
C ALA A 165 20.58 -60.16 -41.56
N TYR A 166 20.22 -59.03 -42.16
CA TYR A 166 20.58 -58.68 -43.54
C TYR A 166 22.10 -58.56 -43.71
N VAL A 167 22.79 -57.85 -42.82
CA VAL A 167 24.26 -57.73 -42.88
C VAL A 167 24.93 -59.10 -42.73
N GLN A 168 24.45 -59.96 -41.81
CA GLN A 168 24.96 -61.32 -41.67
C GLN A 168 24.76 -62.15 -42.95
N LEU A 169 23.58 -62.03 -43.59
CA LEU A 169 23.30 -62.69 -44.86
C LEU A 169 24.26 -62.22 -45.96
N VAL A 170 24.44 -60.92 -46.14
CA VAL A 170 25.35 -60.37 -47.15
C VAL A 170 26.79 -60.84 -46.91
N ASN A 171 27.27 -60.77 -45.67
CA ASN A 171 28.61 -61.25 -45.32
C ASN A 171 28.77 -62.75 -45.59
N SER A 172 27.72 -63.54 -45.36
CA SER A 172 27.76 -64.98 -45.63
C SER A 172 27.80 -65.32 -47.13
N GLN A 173 27.28 -64.45 -47.99
CA GLN A 173 27.32 -64.63 -49.44
C GLN A 173 28.70 -64.34 -50.03
N SER A 174 29.50 -63.49 -49.37
CA SER A 174 30.86 -63.17 -49.76
C SER A 174 31.91 -64.17 -49.28
N ASP A 175 31.56 -65.05 -48.34
CA ASP A 175 32.46 -66.03 -47.73
C ASP A 175 32.31 -67.40 -48.40
N THR A 176 33.30 -67.79 -49.20
CA THR A 176 33.31 -69.06 -49.94
C THR A 176 33.53 -70.28 -49.05
N SER A 177 33.82 -70.10 -47.76
CA SER A 177 34.00 -71.20 -46.79
C SER A 177 32.69 -71.67 -46.14
N ILE A 178 31.58 -70.93 -46.34
CA ILE A 178 30.28 -71.23 -45.74
C ILE A 178 29.52 -72.28 -46.56
N SER A 179 28.95 -73.28 -45.87
CA SER A 179 28.16 -74.32 -46.53
C SER A 179 26.84 -73.77 -47.07
N VAL A 180 26.30 -74.42 -48.11
CA VAL A 180 25.00 -74.07 -48.69
C VAL A 180 23.88 -74.07 -47.64
N ASP A 181 23.89 -75.06 -46.74
CA ASP A 181 22.94 -75.21 -45.63
C ASP A 181 23.07 -74.07 -44.59
N ALA A 182 24.29 -73.59 -44.35
CA ALA A 182 24.52 -72.44 -43.46
C ALA A 182 24.09 -71.12 -44.10
N ALA A 183 24.33 -70.92 -45.40
CA ALA A 183 23.86 -69.76 -46.14
C ALA A 183 22.32 -69.68 -46.21
N GLU A 184 21.66 -70.83 -46.29
CA GLU A 184 20.20 -70.93 -46.24
C GLU A 184 19.63 -70.51 -44.88
N LYS A 185 20.26 -70.91 -43.77
CA LYS A 185 19.88 -70.46 -42.42
C LYS A 185 19.98 -68.95 -42.24
N PHE A 186 20.96 -68.29 -42.86
CA PHE A 186 21.06 -66.83 -42.83
C PHE A 186 19.92 -66.16 -43.63
N ARG A 187 19.50 -66.76 -44.76
CA ARG A 187 18.33 -66.29 -45.53
C ARG A 187 17.05 -66.44 -44.72
N GLU A 188 16.79 -67.62 -44.15
CA GLU A 188 15.60 -67.87 -43.33
C GLU A 188 15.53 -66.92 -42.12
N ARG A 189 16.67 -66.65 -41.46
CA ARG A 189 16.74 -65.71 -40.35
C ARG A 189 16.40 -64.29 -40.78
N HIS A 190 16.92 -63.84 -41.92
CA HIS A 190 16.59 -62.54 -42.49
C HIS A 190 15.09 -62.45 -42.82
N ASP A 191 14.54 -63.43 -43.52
CA ASP A 191 13.15 -63.42 -43.96
C ASP A 191 12.19 -63.43 -42.77
N LYS A 192 12.48 -64.23 -41.74
CA LYS A 192 11.73 -64.24 -40.48
C LYS A 192 11.80 -62.89 -39.74
N SER A 193 12.98 -62.26 -39.72
CA SER A 193 13.16 -60.94 -39.08
C SER A 193 12.43 -59.84 -39.85
N LYS A 194 12.39 -59.94 -41.18
CA LYS A 194 11.66 -59.03 -42.07
C LYS A 194 10.14 -59.17 -41.93
N GLU A 195 9.62 -60.40 -41.85
CA GLU A 195 8.20 -60.65 -41.59
C GLU A 195 7.77 -60.08 -40.23
N GLU A 196 8.59 -60.28 -39.19
CA GLU A 196 8.33 -59.73 -37.85
C GLU A 196 8.35 -58.19 -37.83
N SER A 197 9.31 -57.57 -38.52
CA SER A 197 9.39 -56.12 -38.71
C SER A 197 8.12 -55.58 -39.39
N HIS A 198 7.64 -56.24 -40.45
CA HIS A 198 6.40 -55.86 -41.13
C HIS A 198 5.16 -56.05 -40.24
N ARG A 199 5.07 -57.16 -39.50
CA ARG A 199 3.97 -57.42 -38.55
C ARG A 199 3.89 -56.35 -37.47
N LEU A 200 5.02 -55.98 -36.87
CA LEU A 200 5.09 -54.93 -35.85
C LEU A 200 4.83 -53.53 -36.41
N LYS A 201 5.20 -53.27 -37.67
CA LYS A 201 4.82 -52.04 -38.38
C LYS A 201 3.30 -51.90 -38.47
N THR A 202 2.60 -52.96 -38.88
CA THR A 202 1.13 -52.95 -38.95
C THR A 202 0.48 -52.70 -37.60
N ILE A 203 1.01 -53.30 -36.52
CA ILE A 203 0.54 -53.04 -35.15
C ILE A 203 0.75 -51.58 -34.76
N TYR A 204 1.93 -51.03 -35.03
CA TYR A 204 2.23 -49.62 -34.76
C TYR A 204 1.30 -48.68 -35.54
N GLU A 205 1.08 -48.93 -36.84
CA GLU A 205 0.15 -48.15 -37.66
C GLU A 205 -1.31 -48.25 -37.16
N THR A 206 -1.75 -49.42 -36.69
CA THR A 206 -3.08 -49.58 -36.10
C THR A 206 -3.24 -48.76 -34.83
N HIS A 207 -2.27 -48.79 -33.92
CA HIS A 207 -2.32 -47.95 -32.71
C HIS A 207 -2.20 -46.45 -33.04
N LEU A 208 -1.43 -46.09 -34.07
CA LEU A 208 -1.34 -44.71 -34.53
C LEU A 208 -2.69 -44.20 -35.08
N LYS A 209 -3.43 -45.05 -35.81
CA LYS A 209 -4.81 -44.74 -36.25
C LYS A 209 -5.78 -44.64 -35.06
N GLU A 210 -5.69 -45.54 -34.09
CA GLU A 210 -6.51 -45.54 -32.86
C GLU A 210 -6.36 -44.22 -32.09
N ILE A 211 -5.12 -43.75 -31.87
CA ILE A 211 -4.87 -42.49 -31.17
C ILE A 211 -5.28 -41.27 -32.02
N THR A 212 -5.02 -41.28 -33.33
CA THR A 212 -5.36 -40.17 -34.23
C THR A 212 -6.86 -39.95 -34.29
N ASN A 213 -7.65 -41.02 -34.32
CA ASN A 213 -9.11 -40.94 -34.27
C ASN A 213 -9.64 -40.37 -32.93
N TYR A 214 -8.85 -40.45 -31.87
CA TYR A 214 -9.19 -39.90 -30.56
C TYR A 214 -8.77 -38.43 -30.39
N ASN A 215 -7.97 -37.87 -31.31
CA ASN A 215 -7.47 -36.48 -31.23
C ASN A 215 -8.58 -35.47 -30.94
N THR A 216 -9.68 -35.52 -31.70
CA THR A 216 -10.80 -34.57 -31.54
C THR A 216 -11.39 -34.61 -30.14
N VAL A 217 -11.68 -35.81 -29.63
CA VAL A 217 -12.26 -35.99 -28.29
C VAL A 217 -11.29 -35.53 -27.20
N TYR A 218 -10.00 -35.82 -27.36
CA TYR A 218 -8.98 -35.35 -26.43
C TYR A 218 -8.88 -33.82 -26.40
N VAL A 219 -8.81 -33.20 -27.57
CA VAL A 219 -8.74 -31.74 -27.73
C VAL A 219 -9.97 -31.06 -27.14
N GLU A 220 -11.18 -31.54 -27.44
CA GLU A 220 -12.43 -30.99 -26.89
C GLU A 220 -12.46 -31.05 -25.36
N ASN A 221 -12.16 -32.21 -24.77
CA ASN A 221 -12.22 -32.39 -23.32
C ASN A 221 -11.17 -31.53 -22.58
N MET A 222 -9.94 -31.49 -23.08
CA MET A 222 -8.89 -30.65 -22.49
C MET A 222 -9.20 -29.16 -22.63
N THR A 223 -9.69 -28.75 -23.81
CA THR A 223 -10.09 -27.35 -24.07
C THR A 223 -11.21 -26.93 -23.13
N PHE A 224 -12.20 -27.79 -22.90
CA PHE A 224 -13.30 -27.51 -21.99
C PHE A 224 -12.82 -27.25 -20.54
N VAL A 225 -11.87 -28.03 -20.03
CA VAL A 225 -11.30 -27.82 -18.69
C VAL A 225 -10.43 -26.55 -18.66
N PHE A 226 -9.63 -26.33 -19.71
CA PHE A 226 -8.80 -25.13 -19.84
C PHE A 226 -9.63 -23.84 -19.88
N GLU A 227 -10.71 -23.81 -20.65
CA GLU A 227 -11.59 -22.65 -20.75
C GLU A 227 -12.25 -22.31 -19.41
N LYS A 228 -12.60 -23.32 -18.61
CA LYS A 228 -13.03 -23.09 -17.22
C LYS A 228 -11.95 -22.42 -16.38
N CYS A 229 -10.70 -22.86 -16.49
CA CYS A 229 -9.58 -22.23 -15.79
C CYS A 229 -9.42 -20.76 -16.21
N GLN A 230 -9.53 -20.48 -17.51
CA GLN A 230 -9.46 -19.13 -18.06
C GLN A 230 -10.58 -18.23 -17.53
N GLN A 231 -11.81 -18.75 -17.44
CA GLN A 231 -12.94 -18.01 -16.87
C GLN A 231 -12.78 -17.71 -15.38
N THR A 232 -12.33 -18.70 -14.59
CA THR A 232 -12.03 -18.51 -13.17
C THR A 232 -10.94 -17.46 -12.97
N GLU A 233 -9.86 -17.54 -13.76
CA GLU A 233 -8.75 -16.59 -13.66
C GLU A 233 -9.14 -15.19 -14.14
N MET A 234 -9.94 -15.08 -15.20
CA MET A 234 -10.48 -13.78 -15.64
C MET A 234 -11.33 -13.12 -14.54
N LYS A 235 -12.17 -13.91 -13.83
CA LYS A 235 -12.95 -13.41 -12.69
C LYS A 235 -12.04 -12.86 -11.60
N ARG A 236 -10.97 -13.59 -11.25
CA ARG A 236 -9.97 -13.17 -10.26
C ARG A 236 -9.24 -11.89 -10.71
N MET A 237 -8.77 -11.84 -11.95
CA MET A 237 -8.06 -10.66 -12.48
C MET A 237 -8.92 -9.40 -12.41
N LYS A 238 -10.19 -9.48 -12.84
CA LYS A 238 -11.14 -8.36 -12.74
C LYS A 238 -11.34 -7.93 -11.29
N PHE A 239 -11.53 -8.89 -10.39
CA PHE A 239 -11.68 -8.62 -8.96
C PHE A 239 -10.45 -7.92 -8.36
N VAL A 240 -9.24 -8.41 -8.64
CA VAL A 240 -8.00 -7.80 -8.14
C VAL A 240 -7.85 -6.36 -8.66
N MET A 241 -8.12 -6.12 -9.94
CA MET A 241 -8.09 -4.77 -10.52
C MET A 241 -9.11 -3.84 -9.87
N GLU A 242 -10.32 -4.33 -9.59
CA GLU A 242 -11.35 -3.57 -8.87
C GLU A 242 -10.90 -3.21 -7.44
N MET A 243 -10.29 -4.14 -6.72
CA MET A 243 -9.78 -3.90 -5.36
C MET A 243 -8.58 -2.94 -5.34
N MET A 244 -7.67 -3.05 -6.32
CA MET A 244 -6.57 -2.09 -6.48
C MET A 244 -7.11 -0.68 -6.80
N GLY A 245 -8.10 -0.57 -7.69
CA GLY A 245 -8.79 0.68 -7.98
C GLY A 245 -9.53 1.25 -6.77
N GLY A 246 -10.19 0.39 -5.99
CA GLY A 246 -10.87 0.75 -4.74
C GLY A 246 -9.89 1.29 -3.70
N MET A 247 -8.74 0.62 -3.51
CA MET A 247 -7.66 1.11 -2.64
C MET A 247 -7.20 2.50 -3.10
N GLN A 248 -6.92 2.69 -4.39
CA GLN A 248 -6.52 3.99 -4.92
C GLN A 248 -7.60 5.06 -4.69
N LYS A 249 -8.89 4.70 -4.82
CA LYS A 249 -10.00 5.61 -4.54
C LYS A 249 -10.04 6.04 -3.08
N VAL A 250 -9.86 5.13 -2.13
CA VAL A 250 -9.77 5.48 -0.70
C VAL A 250 -8.64 6.49 -0.45
N LEU A 251 -7.50 6.34 -1.13
CA LEU A 251 -6.37 7.26 -1.02
C LEU A 251 -6.59 8.60 -1.74
N ILE A 252 -7.31 8.61 -2.87
CA ILE A 252 -7.70 9.87 -3.53
C ILE A 252 -8.73 10.61 -2.69
N ASP A 253 -9.67 9.91 -2.06
CA ASP A 253 -10.65 10.50 -1.17
C ASP A 253 -9.98 11.21 0.01
N LEU A 254 -8.81 10.77 0.49
CA LEU A 254 -8.01 11.49 1.49
C LEU A 254 -7.61 12.91 1.00
N ILE A 255 -7.11 13.00 -0.24
CA ILE A 255 -6.57 14.22 -0.84
C ILE A 255 -7.70 15.14 -1.33
N SER A 256 -8.76 14.53 -1.87
CA SER A 256 -9.90 15.23 -2.47
C SER A 256 -11.02 15.51 -1.48
N ALA A 257 -11.01 14.90 -0.30
CA ALA A 257 -11.94 15.25 0.76
C ALA A 257 -11.80 16.75 0.98
N SER A 258 -12.87 17.48 0.69
CA SER A 258 -13.06 18.87 1.09
C SER A 258 -12.77 19.11 2.58
N ARG A 259 -12.76 18.03 3.39
CA ARG A 259 -12.27 18.03 4.77
C ARG A 259 -10.78 18.35 4.89
N LEU A 260 -9.86 17.79 4.10
CA LEU A 260 -8.42 18.03 4.27
C LEU A 260 -8.02 19.43 3.76
N THR A 261 -8.35 19.76 2.50
CA THR A 261 -8.07 21.08 1.92
C THR A 261 -8.80 22.18 2.69
N GLY A 262 -10.08 21.97 3.02
CA GLY A 262 -10.86 22.92 3.79
C GLY A 262 -10.42 23.03 5.26
N LEU A 263 -9.69 22.05 5.82
CA LEU A 263 -9.19 22.12 7.19
C LEU A 263 -8.09 23.18 7.31
N HIS A 264 -7.09 23.11 6.42
CA HIS A 264 -5.99 24.06 6.39
C HIS A 264 -6.45 25.46 5.96
N GLU A 265 -7.33 25.57 4.96
CA GLU A 265 -7.90 26.86 4.54
C GLU A 265 -8.69 27.54 5.68
N LYS A 266 -9.45 26.78 6.47
CA LYS A 266 -10.17 27.32 7.64
C LYS A 266 -9.20 27.83 8.70
N LEU A 267 -8.13 27.09 8.98
CA LEU A 267 -7.13 27.54 9.96
C LEU A 267 -6.44 28.82 9.47
N GLN A 268 -5.99 28.84 8.21
CA GLN A 268 -5.39 30.01 7.58
C GLN A 268 -6.32 31.23 7.64
N THR A 269 -7.61 31.04 7.33
CA THR A 269 -8.62 32.10 7.42
C THR A 269 -8.80 32.61 8.85
N ARG A 270 -8.79 31.73 9.86
CA ARG A 270 -8.84 32.15 11.28
C ARG A 270 -7.65 33.01 11.67
N PHE A 271 -6.44 32.66 11.23
CA PHE A 271 -5.25 33.46 11.48
C PHE A 271 -5.29 34.80 10.73
N ALA A 272 -5.65 34.80 9.44
CA ALA A 272 -5.76 36.00 8.63
C ALA A 272 -6.79 37.01 9.18
N ASN A 273 -7.88 36.51 9.77
CA ASN A 273 -8.92 37.33 10.40
C ASN A 273 -8.56 37.78 11.83
N THR A 274 -7.38 37.39 12.36
CA THR A 274 -6.89 37.85 13.66
C THR A 274 -6.04 39.09 13.47
N GLY A 275 -6.65 40.26 13.64
CA GLY A 275 -5.95 41.55 13.54
C GLY A 275 -5.99 42.35 14.83
N ASP A 276 -5.51 43.60 14.75
CA ASP A 276 -5.43 44.54 15.86
C ASP A 276 -6.70 44.63 16.73
N PRO A 277 -7.94 44.61 16.19
CA PRO A 277 -9.14 44.64 17.03
C PRO A 277 -9.23 43.48 18.02
N ALA A 278 -8.81 42.27 17.62
CA ALA A 278 -8.81 41.11 18.50
C ALA A 278 -7.76 41.24 19.61
N PHE A 279 -6.57 41.73 19.26
CA PHE A 279 -5.51 41.98 20.25
C PHE A 279 -5.89 43.07 21.24
N GLN A 280 -6.48 44.17 20.75
CA GLN A 280 -6.97 45.25 21.60
C GLN A 280 -8.11 44.80 22.52
N ALA A 281 -9.02 43.95 22.04
CA ALA A 281 -10.06 43.36 22.87
C ALA A 281 -9.47 42.50 23.99
N ASP A 282 -8.44 41.70 23.70
CA ASP A 282 -7.73 40.88 24.68
C ASP A 282 -7.02 41.74 25.75
N LEU A 283 -6.26 42.76 25.32
CA LEU A 283 -5.60 43.70 26.23
C LEU A 283 -6.59 44.45 27.12
N LYS A 284 -7.73 44.85 26.57
CA LYS A 284 -8.80 45.51 27.33
C LYS A 284 -9.41 44.56 28.37
N GLU A 285 -9.63 43.31 28.01
CA GLU A 285 -10.13 42.30 28.95
C GLU A 285 -9.13 42.03 30.07
N TRP A 286 -7.83 41.99 29.75
CA TRP A 286 -6.77 41.89 30.75
C TRP A 286 -6.77 43.09 31.71
N SER A 287 -6.85 44.32 31.17
CA SER A 287 -6.90 45.54 31.98
C SER A 287 -8.14 45.60 32.88
N ARG A 288 -9.29 45.13 32.38
CA ARG A 288 -10.54 45.03 33.15
C ARG A 288 -10.46 44.02 34.31
N THR A 289 -9.63 42.99 34.17
CA THR A 289 -9.54 41.92 35.17
C THR A 289 -8.43 42.17 36.19
N TYR A 290 -7.27 42.64 35.71
CA TYR A 290 -6.03 42.70 36.49
C TYR A 290 -5.33 44.06 36.41
N GLY A 291 -5.87 45.01 35.64
CA GLY A 291 -5.25 46.30 35.37
C GLY A 291 -6.04 47.49 35.92
N VAL A 292 -5.83 48.63 35.27
CA VAL A 292 -6.38 49.93 35.71
C VAL A 292 -7.88 50.06 35.51
N ASP A 293 -8.45 49.27 34.59
CA ASP A 293 -9.88 49.26 34.30
C ASP A 293 -10.66 48.30 35.22
N ALA A 294 -9.99 47.66 36.18
CA ALA A 294 -10.63 46.76 37.12
C ALA A 294 -11.61 47.52 38.03
N PRO A 295 -12.83 46.98 38.24
CA PRO A 295 -13.80 47.63 39.12
C PRO A 295 -13.23 47.67 40.53
N THR A 296 -13.06 48.89 41.04
CA THR A 296 -12.63 49.11 42.42
C THR A 296 -13.66 49.95 43.15
N ARG A 297 -13.83 49.67 44.43
CA ARG A 297 -14.59 50.53 45.32
C ARG A 297 -13.59 51.38 46.08
N TRP A 298 -13.50 52.65 45.71
CA TRP A 298 -12.65 53.60 46.42
C TRP A 298 -13.17 53.80 47.84
N LEU A 299 -12.27 54.14 48.75
CA LEU A 299 -12.61 54.41 50.14
C LEU A 299 -13.57 55.59 50.19
N GLU A 300 -14.74 55.34 50.76
CA GLU A 300 -15.76 56.34 51.03
C GLU A 300 -15.91 56.48 52.54
N PHE A 301 -16.37 57.64 53.01
CA PHE A 301 -16.68 57.84 54.42
C PHE A 301 -17.72 56.80 54.86
N GLU A 302 -17.35 55.99 55.84
CA GLU A 302 -18.24 55.02 56.47
C GLU A 302 -18.72 55.58 57.80
N GLU A 303 -20.03 55.70 57.95
CA GLU A 303 -20.64 56.18 59.19
C GLU A 303 -20.49 55.11 60.29
N TYR A 304 -20.06 55.53 61.49
CA TYR A 304 -19.85 54.61 62.61
C TYR A 304 -21.14 53.85 62.92
N THR A 305 -21.13 52.54 62.72
CA THR A 305 -22.20 51.65 63.14
C THR A 305 -21.76 50.90 64.41
N PRO A 306 -22.48 51.02 65.54
CA PRO A 306 -22.17 50.25 66.72
C PRO A 306 -22.30 48.76 66.42
N GLU A 307 -21.26 47.97 66.70
CA GLU A 307 -21.33 46.50 66.56
C GLU A 307 -22.47 45.96 67.44
N MET A 308 -23.52 45.40 66.83
CA MET A 308 -24.55 44.68 67.56
C MET A 308 -23.96 43.36 68.09
N ARG A 309 -23.50 43.37 69.34
CA ARG A 309 -23.18 42.12 70.06
C ARG A 309 -24.48 41.35 70.30
N ASN A 310 -24.67 40.25 69.58
CA ASN A 310 -25.69 39.27 69.92
C ASN A 310 -25.34 38.64 71.28
N ILE A 311 -26.07 39.02 72.32
CA ILE A 311 -26.06 38.32 73.60
C ILE A 311 -26.93 37.06 73.42
N GLY A 312 -26.32 36.00 72.90
CA GLY A 312 -26.92 34.69 72.68
C GLY A 312 -25.95 33.58 73.07
N SER A 313 -26.06 33.15 74.33
CA SER A 313 -25.36 32.09 75.07
C SER A 313 -24.33 31.18 74.37
N THR A 314 -23.14 31.14 74.97
CA THR A 314 -22.33 29.93 75.15
C THR A 314 -23.16 28.73 75.63
N ARG A 315 -23.31 27.68 74.81
CA ARG A 315 -23.00 26.26 75.15
C ARG A 315 -23.33 25.27 74.01
N LYS A 316 -22.58 24.17 74.04
CA LYS A 316 -22.51 23.01 73.13
C LYS A 316 -23.86 22.33 72.81
N ASN A 317 -23.94 21.90 71.55
CA ASN A 317 -24.53 20.66 71.02
C ASN A 317 -26.06 20.47 71.08
N SER A 318 -26.55 19.79 70.04
CA SER A 318 -27.89 19.25 69.78
C SER A 318 -28.91 20.12 69.04
N GLN A 319 -29.68 19.38 68.25
CA GLN A 319 -30.60 19.67 67.17
C GLN A 319 -31.95 20.23 67.64
N LYS A 320 -32.66 20.88 66.70
CA LYS A 320 -34.07 21.32 66.64
C LYS A 320 -34.40 22.80 66.90
N ASP A 321 -35.28 23.25 66.00
CA ASP A 321 -36.00 24.51 65.92
C ASP A 321 -36.44 25.10 67.26
N VAL A 322 -36.49 26.43 67.33
CA VAL A 322 -37.74 27.23 67.43
C VAL A 322 -37.39 28.71 67.65
N SER A 323 -37.96 29.55 66.78
CA SER A 323 -38.25 30.99 66.91
C SER A 323 -37.28 31.85 67.73
N GLY A 324 -36.32 32.49 67.04
CA GLY A 324 -35.69 33.71 67.53
C GLY A 324 -36.64 34.89 67.35
N VAL A 325 -37.03 35.53 68.45
CA VAL A 325 -37.87 36.73 68.48
C VAL A 325 -37.16 37.88 67.74
N ILE A 326 -37.74 38.36 66.64
CA ILE A 326 -37.28 39.58 65.97
C ILE A 326 -37.87 40.77 66.73
N LEU A 327 -37.03 41.55 67.41
CA LEU A 327 -37.39 42.85 67.98
C LEU A 327 -37.59 43.86 66.85
N THR A 328 -38.77 43.86 66.24
CA THR A 328 -39.24 44.92 65.34
C THR A 328 -39.64 46.15 66.15
N ARG A 329 -38.66 46.96 66.56
CA ARG A 329 -38.74 48.43 66.67
C ARG A 329 -37.51 48.97 67.41
N GLN A 330 -36.54 49.45 66.64
CA GLN A 330 -35.66 50.51 67.12
C GLN A 330 -35.99 51.75 66.29
N ILE A 331 -36.71 52.68 66.91
CA ILE A 331 -37.00 54.00 66.33
C ILE A 331 -35.74 54.83 66.57
N LEU A 332 -34.91 55.00 65.55
CA LEU A 332 -33.89 56.04 65.53
C LEU A 332 -34.60 57.38 65.34
N LYS A 333 -34.67 58.18 66.41
CA LYS A 333 -35.08 59.59 66.32
C LYS A 333 -33.89 60.37 65.75
N SER A 334 -34.03 60.89 64.54
CA SER A 334 -33.21 61.99 64.01
C SER A 334 -33.73 63.32 64.58
N GLU A 335 -32.83 64.29 64.80
CA GLU A 335 -33.12 65.60 65.41
C GLU A 335 -34.14 66.46 64.64
N ASP A 336 -34.58 66.06 63.44
CA ASP A 336 -35.46 66.88 62.60
C ASP A 336 -36.84 66.24 62.31
N GLY A 337 -37.43 65.57 63.30
CA GLY A 337 -38.89 65.44 63.45
C GLY A 337 -39.75 64.97 62.25
N ARG A 338 -39.22 64.21 61.27
CA ARG A 338 -40.01 63.67 60.14
C ARG A 338 -39.85 62.16 59.99
N VAL A 339 -40.99 61.46 59.92
CA VAL A 339 -41.11 59.99 59.82
C VAL A 339 -41.17 59.57 58.35
N LEU A 340 -40.25 58.74 57.88
CA LEU A 340 -40.33 58.07 56.57
C LEU A 340 -40.77 56.62 56.74
N ALA A 341 -41.87 56.26 56.08
CA ALA A 341 -42.43 54.91 56.06
C ALA A 341 -41.68 54.01 55.07
N ILE A 342 -41.17 52.88 55.55
CA ILE A 342 -40.57 51.83 54.73
C ILE A 342 -41.69 50.86 54.31
N LYS A 343 -42.00 50.81 53.00
CA LYS A 343 -42.84 49.75 52.41
C LYS A 343 -42.02 48.48 52.28
N GLY A 344 -42.35 47.46 53.07
CA GLY A 344 -41.88 46.10 52.87
C GLY A 344 -42.64 45.42 51.72
N ALA A 345 -41.92 44.74 50.85
CA ALA A 345 -42.47 43.72 49.96
C ALA A 345 -41.71 42.42 50.20
N SER A 346 -42.50 41.42 50.60
CA SER A 346 -42.12 40.06 50.97
C SER A 346 -41.58 39.28 49.77
N SER A 347 -40.56 38.47 50.03
CA SER A 347 -40.09 37.37 49.19
C SER A 347 -40.96 36.12 49.42
N CYS A 348 -41.17 35.34 48.36
CA CYS A 348 -41.33 33.86 48.27
C CYS A 348 -42.11 33.57 46.96
N ASP A 349 -41.96 32.50 46.20
CA ASP A 349 -41.18 31.27 46.29
C ASP A 349 -41.36 30.54 44.93
N ASN A 350 -40.55 29.50 44.73
CA ASN A 350 -40.88 28.26 44.00
C ASN A 350 -40.51 28.02 42.52
N ILE A 351 -39.55 27.09 42.39
CA ILE A 351 -39.66 25.75 41.77
C ILE A 351 -39.32 25.59 40.27
N LEU A 352 -38.22 24.84 40.11
CA LEU A 352 -37.83 23.85 39.11
C LEU A 352 -38.94 23.32 38.17
N ARG A 353 -38.47 22.95 36.96
CA ARG A 353 -38.64 21.64 36.30
C ARG A 353 -39.54 21.60 35.05
N GLU A 354 -38.96 21.01 34.01
CA GLU A 354 -39.60 20.29 32.88
C GLU A 354 -40.46 21.14 31.92
N SER A 355 -40.55 20.90 30.61
CA SER A 355 -40.01 19.90 29.70
C SER A 355 -40.53 20.24 28.29
N ASN A 356 -39.82 19.75 27.26
CA ASN A 356 -40.31 19.23 25.98
C ASN A 356 -41.70 19.62 25.45
N ALA A 357 -41.73 20.06 24.19
CA ALA A 357 -42.65 19.63 23.10
C ALA A 357 -42.70 20.76 22.06
N SER A 358 -42.01 20.67 20.91
CA SER A 358 -42.38 19.92 19.70
C SER A 358 -43.40 20.63 18.80
N PHE A 359 -43.07 20.69 17.51
CA PHE A 359 -43.99 20.71 16.35
C PHE A 359 -44.85 21.98 16.19
N SER A 360 -45.20 22.48 15.01
CA SER A 360 -45.06 22.05 13.62
C SER A 360 -45.23 23.30 12.73
N GLU A 361 -44.51 23.33 11.61
CA GLU A 361 -45.05 23.26 10.25
C GLU A 361 -45.72 24.50 9.65
N ALA A 362 -45.19 24.81 8.46
CA ALA A 362 -45.92 25.13 7.24
C ALA A 362 -46.87 26.34 7.32
N SER A 363 -46.64 27.40 6.57
CA SER A 363 -46.62 27.43 5.10
C SER A 363 -46.71 28.93 4.79
N GLY A 364 -46.01 29.48 3.82
CA GLY A 364 -46.24 29.20 2.43
C GLY A 364 -46.48 30.53 1.71
N LEU A 365 -45.66 30.75 0.70
CA LEU A 365 -45.96 31.44 -0.56
C LEU A 365 -45.90 32.98 -0.65
N LYS A 366 -45.00 33.32 -1.59
CA LYS A 366 -45.08 34.28 -2.70
C LYS A 366 -44.63 35.71 -2.36
N ARG A 367 -43.54 36.25 -2.93
CA ARG A 367 -42.89 36.28 -4.29
C ARG A 367 -43.06 37.69 -4.88
N PHE A 368 -42.00 38.11 -5.58
CA PHE A 368 -41.78 39.29 -6.44
C PHE A 368 -41.21 40.52 -5.73
N SER A 369 -39.90 40.81 -5.92
CA SER A 369 -39.26 41.58 -7.03
C SER A 369 -39.58 43.09 -6.91
N VAL A 370 -38.69 44.06 -7.07
CA VAL A 370 -37.67 44.25 -8.11
C VAL A 370 -36.84 45.50 -7.71
N ILE A 371 -35.55 45.48 -8.06
CA ILE A 371 -34.65 46.57 -8.50
C ILE A 371 -34.87 48.00 -7.97
N GLY A 372 -33.79 48.59 -7.44
CA GLY A 372 -33.65 50.04 -7.27
C GLY A 372 -32.19 50.42 -7.03
N ASP A 373 -31.55 50.88 -8.10
CA ASP A 373 -30.18 51.36 -8.25
C ASP A 373 -29.98 52.77 -7.65
N TYR A 374 -28.74 53.28 -7.71
CA TYR A 374 -28.22 54.60 -7.31
C TYR A 374 -27.95 54.76 -5.80
N GLY A 375 -26.81 55.27 -5.34
CA GLY A 375 -25.78 56.07 -5.99
C GLY A 375 -25.24 57.02 -4.92
N SER A 376 -23.92 56.98 -4.73
CA SER A 376 -23.03 58.08 -4.31
C SER A 376 -23.58 59.24 -3.46
N GLU A 377 -22.92 59.53 -2.34
CA GLU A 377 -22.05 60.71 -2.20
C GLU A 377 -21.75 61.00 -0.72
N THR A 378 -20.45 61.05 -0.41
CA THR A 378 -19.90 61.81 0.71
C THR A 378 -20.18 63.30 0.57
N PRO A 379 -20.10 64.08 1.65
CA PRO A 379 -19.08 65.11 1.60
C PRO A 379 -18.23 65.26 2.86
N VAL A 380 -16.97 65.55 2.55
CA VAL A 380 -15.85 66.02 3.37
C VAL A 380 -16.14 67.40 3.98
N SER A 381 -15.62 67.67 5.18
CA SER A 381 -14.90 68.91 5.61
C SER A 381 -14.88 69.00 7.16
N LYS A 382 -13.88 69.51 7.88
CA LYS A 382 -12.57 70.13 7.60
C LYS A 382 -11.87 70.35 8.97
N THR A 383 -10.53 70.29 8.97
CA THR A 383 -9.56 71.04 9.84
C THR A 383 -9.55 70.75 11.36
N ARG A 384 -8.41 70.58 12.05
CA ARG A 384 -7.25 71.50 12.12
C ARG A 384 -6.03 70.84 12.82
N ASN A 385 -4.83 71.14 12.31
CA ASN A 385 -3.49 70.77 12.81
C ASN A 385 -3.16 71.19 14.24
N GLN A 386 -2.33 70.40 14.93
CA GLN A 386 -1.13 70.87 15.63
C GLN A 386 0.04 69.89 15.45
N ARG A 387 1.23 70.45 15.20
CA ARG A 387 2.53 69.81 14.96
C ARG A 387 3.25 69.58 16.29
N HIS A 388 4.14 68.58 16.39
CA HIS A 388 5.58 68.72 16.73
C HIS A 388 6.28 67.34 16.63
N SER A 389 7.54 67.38 16.20
CA SER A 389 8.37 66.28 15.64
C SER A 389 9.29 65.61 16.71
N PRO A 390 10.45 64.97 16.38
CA PRO A 390 10.62 63.53 16.11
C PRO A 390 11.80 62.89 16.90
N VAL A 391 11.91 61.55 17.07
CA VAL A 391 13.23 60.86 17.19
C VAL A 391 13.15 59.41 16.69
N ASN A 392 14.22 58.99 16.02
CA ASN A 392 14.46 57.85 15.14
C ASN A 392 14.71 56.47 15.81
N PRO A 393 14.79 55.38 15.00
CA PRO A 393 14.82 53.96 15.41
C PRO A 393 16.25 53.43 15.64
N LEU A 394 16.37 52.25 16.26
CA LEU A 394 17.62 51.49 16.30
C LEU A 394 17.45 50.10 15.69
N GLU A 395 18.43 49.81 14.85
CA GLU A 395 18.55 48.71 13.89
C GLU A 395 18.97 47.37 14.53
N ASP A 396 18.62 46.33 13.79
CA ASP A 396 19.11 44.95 13.83
C ASP A 396 20.57 44.87 13.33
N PRO A 397 21.42 43.98 13.87
CA PRO A 397 22.57 43.57 13.05
C PRO A 397 23.01 42.10 13.20
N PHE A 398 23.11 41.42 12.04
CA PHE A 398 24.23 40.59 11.53
C PHE A 398 23.89 39.17 10.97
N PRO A 399 24.33 38.84 9.73
CA PRO A 399 24.13 37.53 9.07
C PRO A 399 25.40 36.63 8.94
N MET A 400 25.17 35.30 8.80
CA MET A 400 25.97 34.22 8.12
C MET A 400 27.40 33.90 8.67
N PRO A 401 28.10 32.75 8.43
CA PRO A 401 28.09 31.86 7.24
C PRO A 401 28.36 30.32 7.44
N THR A 402 28.28 29.54 6.34
CA THR A 402 28.83 28.18 6.13
C THR A 402 30.26 28.20 5.51
N PRO A 403 31.06 27.14 5.67
CA PRO A 403 32.02 26.77 4.61
C PRO A 403 32.31 25.26 4.40
N GLU A 404 32.94 24.99 3.25
CA GLU A 404 33.14 23.76 2.47
C GLU A 404 34.31 22.82 2.90
N ARG A 405 34.42 21.70 2.17
CA ARG A 405 35.41 20.60 2.21
C ARG A 405 36.72 20.91 1.43
N PRO A 406 37.86 20.29 1.77
CA PRO A 406 39.02 20.17 0.86
C PRO A 406 39.46 18.73 0.53
N SER A 407 40.26 18.63 -0.53
CA SER A 407 40.68 17.45 -1.32
C SER A 407 42.05 16.82 -0.93
N ASP A 408 42.24 15.57 -1.40
CA ASP A 408 43.39 14.60 -1.45
C ASP A 408 44.85 15.11 -1.67
N PRO A 409 45.96 14.32 -1.46
CA PRO A 409 46.36 13.19 -2.37
C PRO A 409 47.36 12.04 -1.94
N SER A 410 47.30 10.93 -2.71
CA SER A 410 48.36 9.99 -3.27
C SER A 410 49.19 8.97 -2.42
N ALA A 411 49.09 7.65 -2.73
CA ALA A 411 50.04 6.86 -3.59
C ALA A 411 50.00 5.28 -3.45
N SER A 412 49.94 4.59 -4.62
CA SER A 412 50.52 3.28 -5.08
C SER A 412 50.03 1.85 -4.66
N ARG A 413 49.44 1.15 -5.66
CA ARG A 413 49.64 -0.22 -6.24
C ARG A 413 49.83 -1.50 -5.37
N MET A 414 48.90 -2.48 -5.45
CA MET A 414 48.89 -3.69 -6.30
C MET A 414 47.67 -4.61 -5.98
N SER A 415 47.29 -5.42 -6.96
CA SER A 415 45.95 -5.97 -7.22
C SER A 415 45.67 -7.36 -6.62
N GLY A 416 44.41 -7.57 -6.24
CA GLY A 416 43.72 -8.84 -6.02
C GLY A 416 42.24 -8.55 -5.71
N PRO A 417 41.26 -9.39 -6.09
CA PRO A 417 39.88 -9.16 -5.70
C PRO A 417 39.73 -9.41 -4.19
N PRO A 418 39.15 -8.50 -3.40
CA PRO A 418 38.94 -8.77 -1.99
C PRO A 418 37.82 -9.81 -1.82
N SER A 419 38.15 -10.85 -1.06
CA SER A 419 37.26 -11.94 -0.66
C SER A 419 36.10 -11.42 0.18
N VAL A 420 34.88 -11.78 -0.21
CA VAL A 420 33.63 -11.39 0.44
C VAL A 420 33.36 -12.34 1.61
N ALA A 421 33.43 -11.83 2.83
CA ALA A 421 32.91 -12.50 4.02
C ALA A 421 31.77 -11.64 4.60
N ASN A 422 30.59 -12.26 4.67
CA ASN A 422 29.30 -11.83 5.23
C ASN A 422 29.33 -10.67 6.24
N THR A 423 28.46 -9.66 6.04
CA THR A 423 27.31 -9.31 6.93
C THR A 423 26.44 -8.25 6.24
N GLU A 424 25.14 -8.34 6.46
CA GLU A 424 23.98 -7.70 5.83
C GLU A 424 23.97 -6.16 5.84
N SER A 425 23.71 -5.54 4.67
CA SER A 425 22.88 -4.34 4.52
C SER A 425 22.62 -4.10 3.02
N SER A 426 21.35 -3.95 2.65
CA SER A 426 20.90 -3.72 1.27
C SER A 426 21.11 -2.25 0.87
N ASP A 427 22.04 -2.01 -0.05
CA ASP A 427 21.96 -0.86 -0.95
C ASP A 427 22.49 -1.26 -2.33
N SER A 428 21.66 -1.03 -3.34
CA SER A 428 21.85 -1.39 -4.74
C SER A 428 22.99 -0.58 -5.36
N VAL A 429 24.13 -1.24 -5.60
CA VAL A 429 25.17 -0.70 -6.47
C VAL A 429 24.60 -0.68 -7.89
N LYS A 430 24.19 0.50 -8.35
CA LYS A 430 23.70 0.73 -9.70
C LYS A 430 24.82 0.46 -10.72
N TYR A 431 24.83 -0.72 -11.31
CA TYR A 431 25.42 -0.92 -12.63
C TYR A 431 24.61 -0.03 -13.60
N GLY A 432 25.31 0.73 -14.45
CA GLY A 432 24.67 1.64 -15.41
C GLY A 432 23.53 0.94 -16.14
N GLU A 433 22.39 1.62 -16.23
CA GLU A 433 21.11 1.16 -16.77
C GLU A 433 21.30 0.39 -18.09
N PHE A 434 21.35 -0.95 -17.99
CA PHE A 434 21.57 -1.87 -19.10
C PHE A 434 20.23 -2.13 -19.79
N THR A 435 19.61 -1.08 -20.34
CA THR A 435 18.43 -1.27 -21.16
C THR A 435 18.88 -1.58 -22.58
N SER A 436 18.59 -2.80 -23.04
CA SER A 436 18.64 -3.29 -24.41
C SER A 436 19.88 -4.06 -24.87
N ARG A 437 19.60 -5.22 -25.48
CA ARG A 437 20.48 -5.98 -26.38
C ARG A 437 21.10 -5.01 -27.40
N GLY A 438 22.43 -4.95 -27.47
CA GLY A 438 23.12 -3.95 -28.27
C GLY A 438 24.64 -4.16 -28.33
N GLN A 439 25.34 -3.27 -29.03
CA GLN A 439 26.80 -3.28 -29.05
C GLN A 439 27.37 -2.58 -27.81
N ALA A 440 28.37 -3.18 -27.19
CA ALA A 440 29.13 -2.61 -26.10
C ALA A 440 30.62 -2.59 -26.43
N LYS A 441 31.34 -1.59 -25.92
CA LYS A 441 32.79 -1.45 -26.05
C LYS A 441 33.47 -2.02 -24.81
N VAL A 442 34.46 -2.87 -25.01
CA VAL A 442 35.24 -3.47 -23.92
C VAL A 442 36.17 -2.42 -23.30
N LEU A 443 36.10 -2.27 -21.98
CA LEU A 443 36.89 -1.31 -21.20
C LEU A 443 38.18 -1.93 -20.64
N TYR A 444 38.18 -3.25 -20.39
CA TYR A 444 39.27 -3.99 -19.76
C TYR A 444 39.43 -5.36 -20.40
N ASP A 445 40.67 -5.85 -20.47
CA ASP A 445 40.95 -7.22 -20.92
C ASP A 445 40.40 -8.24 -19.92
N TYR A 446 39.87 -9.35 -20.42
CA TYR A 446 39.34 -10.44 -19.61
C TYR A 446 39.74 -11.78 -20.21
N THR A 447 40.42 -12.61 -19.42
CA THR A 447 40.80 -13.97 -19.81
C THR A 447 39.82 -14.98 -19.21
N PRO A 448 39.17 -15.84 -20.02
CA PRO A 448 38.25 -16.87 -19.55
C PRO A 448 38.93 -17.81 -18.55
N ILE A 449 38.22 -18.10 -17.47
CA ILE A 449 38.56 -19.07 -16.43
C ILE A 449 37.75 -20.35 -16.63
N GLU A 450 36.47 -20.24 -17.01
CA GLU A 450 35.56 -21.36 -17.26
C GLU A 450 35.27 -21.56 -18.77
N GLU A 451 34.82 -22.76 -19.16
CA GLU A 451 34.63 -23.13 -20.59
C GLU A 451 33.47 -22.39 -21.27
N ASP A 452 32.56 -21.81 -20.50
CA ASP A 452 31.39 -21.06 -20.96
C ASP A 452 31.63 -19.54 -20.98
N GLU A 453 32.83 -19.08 -20.62
CA GLU A 453 33.24 -17.68 -20.65
C GLU A 453 33.89 -17.27 -21.97
N ILE A 454 33.87 -15.97 -22.29
CA ILE A 454 34.43 -15.41 -23.52
C ILE A 454 35.53 -14.38 -23.25
N GLU A 455 36.60 -14.44 -24.05
CA GLU A 455 37.74 -13.53 -23.92
C GLU A 455 37.41 -12.12 -24.39
N LEU A 456 37.72 -11.13 -23.57
CA LEU A 456 37.56 -9.71 -23.89
C LEU A 456 38.93 -9.05 -24.08
N GLU A 457 39.06 -8.25 -25.13
CA GLU A 457 40.25 -7.43 -25.37
C GLU A 457 39.81 -5.96 -25.36
N LYS A 458 40.52 -5.15 -24.60
CA LYS A 458 40.22 -3.75 -24.34
C LYS A 458 40.18 -2.97 -25.65
N GLY A 459 39.08 -2.25 -25.85
CA GLY A 459 38.87 -1.40 -27.02
C GLY A 459 38.09 -2.07 -28.14
N GLU A 460 37.87 -3.38 -28.09
CA GLU A 460 37.02 -4.09 -29.05
C GLU A 460 35.52 -3.92 -28.76
N SER A 461 34.69 -4.30 -29.73
CA SER A 461 33.23 -4.29 -29.62
C SER A 461 32.68 -5.71 -29.45
N ILE A 462 31.75 -5.88 -28.53
CA ILE A 462 31.03 -7.13 -28.25
C ILE A 462 29.52 -6.91 -28.39
N GLU A 463 28.81 -7.92 -28.89
CA GLU A 463 27.34 -7.92 -28.95
C GLU A 463 26.77 -8.51 -27.65
N VAL A 464 25.97 -7.75 -26.92
CA VAL A 464 25.34 -8.19 -25.68
C VAL A 464 23.96 -8.80 -25.98
N LEU A 465 23.77 -10.07 -25.61
CA LEU A 465 22.57 -10.85 -25.90
C LEU A 465 21.62 -10.97 -24.71
N SER A 466 22.12 -10.84 -23.48
CA SER A 466 21.33 -10.86 -22.24
C SER A 466 21.67 -9.69 -21.32
N GLU A 467 20.70 -9.31 -20.49
CA GLU A 467 20.94 -8.42 -19.35
C GLU A 467 21.85 -9.09 -18.31
N PRO A 468 22.52 -8.31 -17.44
CA PRO A 468 23.31 -8.84 -16.35
C PRO A 468 22.46 -9.70 -15.40
N ASP A 469 22.96 -10.87 -15.01
CA ASP A 469 22.34 -11.69 -13.97
C ASP A 469 22.59 -11.13 -12.55
N GLN A 470 22.14 -11.86 -11.52
CA GLN A 470 22.30 -11.45 -10.12
C GLN A 470 23.77 -11.35 -9.65
N LEU A 471 24.69 -12.00 -10.37
CA LEU A 471 26.12 -12.00 -10.10
C LEU A 471 26.88 -10.97 -10.97
N GLY A 472 26.17 -10.26 -11.84
CA GLY A 472 26.73 -9.23 -12.72
C GLY A 472 27.32 -9.77 -14.03
N TRP A 473 26.91 -10.96 -14.48
CA TRP A 473 27.37 -11.57 -15.72
C TRP A 473 26.39 -11.36 -16.87
N CYS A 474 26.94 -11.05 -18.05
CA CYS A 474 26.21 -10.93 -19.30
C CYS A 474 26.58 -12.07 -20.26
N TYR A 475 25.63 -12.49 -21.09
CA TYR A 475 25.89 -13.38 -22.22
C TYR A 475 26.02 -12.57 -23.50
N GLY A 476 27.05 -12.84 -24.31
CA GLY A 476 27.29 -12.10 -25.54
C GLY A 476 28.06 -12.87 -26.59
N ARG A 477 28.30 -12.19 -27.72
CA ARG A 477 28.92 -12.76 -28.91
C ARG A 477 30.04 -11.87 -29.42
N LYS A 478 31.20 -12.47 -29.67
CA LYS A 478 32.40 -11.84 -30.21
C LYS A 478 33.07 -12.80 -31.20
N ASN A 479 33.38 -12.33 -32.41
CA ASN A 479 34.07 -13.12 -33.44
C ASN A 479 33.46 -14.51 -33.75
N GLY A 480 32.14 -14.66 -33.61
CA GLY A 480 31.42 -15.92 -33.82
C GLY A 480 31.40 -16.87 -32.61
N GLN A 481 32.15 -16.56 -31.55
CA GLN A 481 32.11 -17.27 -30.27
C GLN A 481 31.09 -16.59 -29.33
N THR A 482 30.40 -17.39 -28.53
CA THR A 482 29.41 -16.93 -27.56
C THR A 482 29.76 -17.43 -26.17
N GLY A 483 29.65 -16.58 -25.16
CA GLY A 483 29.97 -16.94 -23.78
C GLY A 483 29.61 -15.84 -22.79
N LEU A 484 29.85 -16.13 -21.52
CA LEU A 484 29.65 -15.25 -20.38
C LEU A 484 30.83 -14.28 -20.21
N PHE A 485 30.53 -13.06 -19.82
CA PHE A 485 31.54 -12.07 -19.42
C PHE A 485 30.98 -11.10 -18.36
N PRO A 486 31.82 -10.46 -17.52
CA PRO A 486 31.34 -9.54 -16.50
C PRO A 486 30.81 -8.23 -17.10
N ALA A 487 29.61 -7.80 -16.69
CA ALA A 487 28.98 -6.58 -17.18
C ALA A 487 29.81 -5.31 -16.91
N SER A 488 30.61 -5.32 -15.84
CA SER A 488 31.49 -4.20 -15.46
C SER A 488 32.68 -4.00 -16.40
N TYR A 489 32.94 -4.92 -17.32
CA TYR A 489 34.07 -4.88 -18.26
C TYR A 489 33.71 -4.23 -19.59
N VAL A 490 32.45 -3.85 -19.79
CA VAL A 490 31.95 -3.28 -21.04
C VAL A 490 31.15 -2.00 -20.79
N GLN A 491 31.13 -1.13 -21.79
CA GLN A 491 30.30 0.08 -21.81
C GLN A 491 29.35 0.03 -23.01
N PRO A 492 28.02 0.14 -22.82
CA PRO A 492 27.06 0.21 -23.92
C PRO A 492 27.39 1.39 -24.85
N VAL A 493 27.37 1.14 -26.17
CA VAL A 493 27.49 2.21 -27.16
C VAL A 493 26.10 2.76 -27.40
N LEU A 494 25.78 3.90 -26.78
CA LEU A 494 24.55 4.64 -27.07
C LEU A 494 24.68 5.27 -28.46
N SER A 495 23.89 4.81 -29.43
CA SER A 495 23.74 5.52 -30.69
C SER A 495 22.91 6.79 -30.44
N GLU A 496 23.56 7.95 -30.39
CA GLU A 496 22.85 9.24 -30.47
C GLU A 496 22.02 9.26 -31.76
N SER A 497 20.70 9.42 -31.60
CA SER A 497 19.74 9.63 -32.69
C SER A 497 19.27 11.07 -32.69
#